data_AF-A0A946RYM9-F1
#
_entry.id   AF-A0A946RYM9-F1
#
_cell.length_a   1.000
_cell.length_b   1.000
_cell.length_c   1.000
_cell.angle_alpha   90.00
_cell.angle_beta   90.00
_cell.angle_gamma   90.00
#
_symmetry.space_group_name_H-M   'P 1'
#
loop_
_entity.id
_entity.type
_entity.pdbx_description
1 polymer ?
#
loop_
_entity_poly.entity_id
_entity_poly.type
_entity_poly.pdbx_seq_one_letter_code
_entity_poly.pdbx_strand_id
1 'polypeptide(L)'
;MLRKMMTHMLIIVLTITCFIAFIEKSLADPLIQYQYLTNFEKTEFNEVIWFWNVDTLYGSVHSNDFIGVKGGWFGGQVSTSQGRILMRQDLEWDRYFANEPIYDAPPVWFPSDFPHLRQAANPRISSHENRYMTWIRMMGEDGIDIFQYPHGTERSDSLLVHLEAPFYQVIHVEGDVEIEGTLVGALTVYSSGDMYLLDNCIYEGADPQTGEFEEEDMLHYLGLVSGRDIIVKDTEANGRANGVYIEPENMDRHSIIITAALIATNGSFTIEHLNRDWELYQGPVPDRRGRIIVNGSITQWRRGYVSRSEHEGTGYAKRYYYDNRFQEGGPPGFRGRDRYMIQGRHDYLYLRNQEYQYNVQNANIGSLTVDEGVNIELVGPQPIIIHNNLDLRGTEENPIIIRPRVQGEPSLFRVERGQNSIIRLSYVIFESNITAQISCDSLIVNNCEFNGAVNWEGTINVTNSTFADRASMTGWNQLAVSNCVFEDGLDIAGNTRDGHIINNTFVKGTDFGLRLRSYRNLEIVNNIIAFNEAGIENRNRRILTLSHNN
;
A
#
# COMPACT_ATOMS: atom_id res chain seq x y z
N MET A 1 28.94 -35.54 -26.20
CA MET A 1 28.58 -34.16 -26.58
C MET A 1 27.26 -33.72 -25.94
N LEU A 2 26.15 -34.48 -26.10
CA LEU A 2 24.86 -34.20 -25.45
C LEU A 2 24.93 -34.01 -23.92
N ARG A 3 25.68 -34.87 -23.21
CA ARG A 3 25.79 -34.78 -21.74
C ARG A 3 26.42 -33.47 -21.26
N LYS A 4 27.40 -32.94 -22.00
CA LYS A 4 28.04 -31.64 -21.71
C LYS A 4 27.12 -30.46 -22.02
N MET A 5 26.28 -30.57 -23.05
CA MET A 5 25.26 -29.56 -23.38
C MET A 5 24.15 -29.51 -22.33
N MET A 6 23.66 -30.65 -21.83
CA MET A 6 22.66 -30.66 -20.76
C MET A 6 23.18 -30.03 -19.47
N THR A 7 24.43 -30.29 -19.08
CA THR A 7 24.99 -29.68 -17.86
C THR A 7 25.16 -28.16 -17.98
N HIS A 8 25.57 -27.66 -19.15
CA HIS A 8 25.68 -26.20 -19.36
C HIS A 8 24.32 -25.52 -19.44
N MET A 9 23.33 -26.16 -20.04
CA MET A 9 21.96 -25.63 -20.12
C MET A 9 21.28 -25.63 -18.75
N LEU A 10 21.49 -26.66 -17.92
CA LEU A 10 20.98 -26.71 -16.55
C LEU A 10 21.62 -25.65 -15.67
N ILE A 11 22.95 -25.44 -15.80
CA ILE A 11 23.66 -24.38 -15.07
C ILE A 11 23.12 -23.02 -15.50
N ILE A 12 23.00 -22.71 -16.80
CA ILE A 12 22.47 -21.43 -17.28
C ILE A 12 21.03 -21.18 -16.82
N VAL A 13 20.16 -22.20 -16.81
CA VAL A 13 18.80 -22.06 -16.27
C VAL A 13 18.86 -21.76 -14.77
N LEU A 14 19.65 -22.50 -13.99
CA LEU A 14 19.83 -22.24 -12.55
C LEU A 14 20.42 -20.85 -12.28
N THR A 15 21.42 -20.39 -13.03
CA THR A 15 21.98 -19.05 -12.85
C THR A 15 21.00 -17.98 -13.25
N ILE A 16 20.21 -18.15 -14.33
CA ILE A 16 19.17 -17.18 -14.71
C ILE A 16 18.05 -17.16 -13.68
N THR A 17 17.64 -18.31 -13.14
CA THR A 17 16.60 -18.37 -12.10
C THR A 17 17.08 -17.76 -10.78
N CYS A 18 18.34 -18.01 -10.38
CA CYS A 18 18.97 -17.34 -9.25
C CYS A 18 19.18 -15.84 -9.49
N PHE A 19 19.50 -15.41 -10.71
CA PHE A 19 19.70 -13.98 -11.04
C PHE A 19 18.37 -13.21 -11.10
N ILE A 20 17.28 -13.86 -11.53
CA ILE A 20 15.92 -13.32 -11.44
C ILE A 20 15.48 -13.22 -9.96
N ALA A 21 15.73 -14.25 -9.16
CA ALA A 21 15.46 -14.21 -7.72
C ALA A 21 16.31 -13.17 -6.96
N PHE A 22 17.51 -12.83 -7.44
CA PHE A 22 18.42 -11.87 -6.79
C PHE A 22 18.16 -10.40 -7.18
N ILE A 23 17.49 -10.13 -8.30
CA ILE A 23 17.11 -8.77 -8.73
C ILE A 23 15.78 -8.32 -8.09
N GLU A 24 15.00 -9.25 -7.52
CA GLU A 24 13.78 -8.96 -6.76
C GLU A 24 14.03 -8.71 -5.26
N LYS A 25 14.88 -7.76 -4.87
CA LYS A 25 14.85 -7.26 -3.47
C LYS A 25 13.57 -6.46 -3.24
N SER A 26 12.50 -7.19 -2.92
CA SER A 26 11.13 -6.75 -2.69
C SER A 26 10.98 -6.21 -1.28
N LEU A 27 11.04 -4.88 -1.12
CA LEU A 27 10.46 -4.27 0.07
C LEU A 27 9.02 -4.78 0.21
N ALA A 28 8.78 -5.48 1.30
CA ALA A 28 7.50 -6.13 1.57
C ALA A 28 6.37 -5.11 1.76
N ASP A 29 5.13 -5.59 1.81
CA ASP A 29 3.99 -4.75 2.20
C ASP A 29 4.24 -4.07 3.58
N PRO A 30 4.09 -2.75 3.72
CA PRO A 30 4.22 -2.00 4.98
C PRO A 30 3.40 -2.58 6.13
N LEU A 31 2.29 -3.25 5.84
CA LEU A 31 1.50 -3.97 6.85
C LEU A 31 2.23 -5.18 7.45
N ILE A 32 3.39 -5.58 6.93
CA ILE A 32 4.23 -6.64 7.50
C ILE A 32 5.67 -6.18 7.78
N GLN A 33 5.97 -4.89 7.59
CA GLN A 33 7.31 -4.32 7.84
C GLN A 33 7.57 -3.96 9.32
N TYR A 34 6.53 -4.01 10.14
CA TYR A 34 6.62 -3.73 11.58
C TYR A 34 6.38 -5.00 12.37
N GLN A 35 7.03 -5.14 13.51
CA GLN A 35 6.63 -6.13 14.52
C GLN A 35 5.17 -5.91 14.92
N TYR A 36 4.84 -4.64 15.14
CA TYR A 36 3.58 -4.22 15.68
C TYR A 36 3.18 -2.92 15.00
N LEU A 37 2.06 -2.96 14.30
CA LEU A 37 1.46 -1.83 13.62
C LEU A 37 -0.01 -1.74 14.03
N THR A 38 -0.47 -0.55 14.40
CA THR A 38 -1.89 -0.32 14.65
C THR A 38 -2.37 1.01 14.11
N ASN A 39 -3.63 1.07 13.67
CA ASN A 39 -4.23 2.34 13.26
C ASN A 39 -4.81 3.10 14.46
N PHE A 40 -5.46 2.40 15.40
CA PHE A 40 -6.02 2.98 16.63
C PHE A 40 -5.55 2.22 17.87
N GLU A 41 -5.14 2.97 18.89
CA GLU A 41 -4.60 2.41 20.15
C GLU A 41 -5.63 2.33 21.28
N LYS A 42 -6.88 2.66 20.95
CA LYS A 42 -8.03 2.52 21.84
C LYS A 42 -8.96 1.41 21.40
N THR A 43 -9.54 0.71 22.37
CA THR A 43 -10.58 -0.30 22.13
C THR A 43 -11.87 0.32 21.58
N GLU A 44 -12.81 -0.53 21.17
CA GLU A 44 -14.16 -0.09 20.77
C GLU A 44 -14.89 0.66 21.90
N PHE A 45 -14.51 0.40 23.15
CA PHE A 45 -15.00 1.08 24.35
C PHE A 45 -14.22 2.37 24.68
N ASN A 46 -13.34 2.83 23.78
CA ASN A 46 -12.50 4.01 23.94
C ASN A 46 -11.52 3.91 25.13
N GLU A 47 -11.14 2.69 25.52
CA GLU A 47 -10.15 2.43 26.57
C GLU A 47 -8.75 2.35 25.96
N VAL A 48 -7.76 2.96 26.61
CA VAL A 48 -6.35 2.80 26.24
C VAL A 48 -5.84 1.47 26.77
N ILE A 49 -5.32 0.63 25.87
CA ILE A 49 -4.59 -0.57 26.26
C ILE A 49 -3.12 -0.20 26.46
N TRP A 50 -2.54 -0.68 27.55
CA TRP A 50 -1.18 -0.32 27.95
C TRP A 50 -0.22 -1.48 27.71
N PHE A 51 0.94 -1.20 27.12
CA PHE A 51 2.09 -2.09 27.26
C PHE A 51 2.59 -2.08 28.71
N TRP A 52 2.93 -3.26 29.23
CA TRP A 52 3.36 -3.48 30.61
C TRP A 52 4.72 -4.21 30.66
N ASN A 53 5.30 -4.42 31.83
CA ASN A 53 6.71 -4.73 32.10
C ASN A 53 7.09 -6.13 31.63
N VAL A 54 6.08 -6.99 31.50
CA VAL A 54 6.26 -8.35 30.99
C VAL A 54 6.20 -8.42 29.47
N ASP A 55 5.82 -7.31 28.81
CA ASP A 55 5.73 -7.25 27.36
C ASP A 55 7.11 -6.97 26.77
N THR A 56 7.50 -7.81 25.82
CA THR A 56 8.76 -7.69 25.09
C THR A 56 8.48 -7.68 23.59
N LEU A 57 9.02 -6.67 22.90
CA LEU A 57 8.86 -6.47 21.46
C LEU A 57 10.24 -6.26 20.84
N TYR A 58 10.65 -7.17 19.96
CA TYR A 58 11.92 -7.13 19.22
C TYR A 58 11.64 -6.87 17.75
N GLY A 59 11.65 -5.60 17.38
CA GLY A 59 11.37 -5.14 16.03
C GLY A 59 10.70 -3.76 16.04
N SER A 60 10.49 -3.19 14.86
CA SER A 60 9.89 -1.84 14.73
C SER A 60 8.43 -1.85 15.18
N VAL A 61 8.04 -0.82 15.92
CA VAL A 61 6.69 -0.61 16.43
C VAL A 61 6.17 0.72 15.90
N HIS A 62 4.98 0.72 15.31
CA HIS A 62 4.33 1.92 14.80
C HIS A 62 2.86 1.97 15.19
N SER A 63 2.36 3.19 15.40
CA SER A 63 0.93 3.45 15.51
C SER A 63 0.57 4.77 14.82
N ASN A 64 -0.49 4.76 14.01
CA ASN A 64 -1.05 6.01 13.47
C ASN A 64 -1.71 6.87 14.57
N ASP A 65 -2.04 6.25 15.71
CA ASP A 65 -2.49 6.89 16.95
C ASP A 65 -1.34 6.95 17.98
N PHE A 66 -1.58 7.45 19.19
CA PHE A 66 -0.59 7.44 20.28
C PHE A 66 -0.33 6.02 20.79
N ILE A 67 0.89 5.70 21.23
CA ILE A 67 1.15 4.40 21.90
C ILE A 67 0.97 4.55 23.42
N GLY A 68 0.24 3.64 24.06
CA GLY A 68 0.10 3.58 25.52
C GLY A 68 1.19 2.72 26.17
N VAL A 69 2.08 3.32 26.96
CA VAL A 69 3.18 2.62 27.64
C VAL A 69 3.13 2.85 29.15
N LYS A 70 2.96 1.75 29.89
CA LYS A 70 3.09 1.68 31.35
C LYS A 70 4.43 1.05 31.77
N GLY A 71 4.98 0.20 30.92
CA GLY A 71 6.35 -0.33 30.95
C GLY A 71 6.58 -1.28 29.79
N GLY A 72 7.67 -2.06 29.84
CA GLY A 72 8.00 -3.06 28.83
C GLY A 72 9.30 -2.77 28.08
N TRP A 73 9.70 -3.72 27.23
CA TRP A 73 10.95 -3.68 26.48
C TRP A 73 10.68 -3.54 24.97
N PHE A 74 11.14 -2.45 24.39
CA PHE A 74 11.05 -2.14 22.96
C PHE A 74 12.44 -2.18 22.35
N GLY A 75 12.80 -3.32 21.74
CA GLY A 75 14.11 -3.57 21.15
C GLY A 75 14.33 -2.91 19.79
N GLY A 76 13.28 -2.49 19.08
CA GLY A 76 13.36 -1.81 17.79
C GLY A 76 12.97 -0.34 17.82
N GLN A 77 12.85 0.27 16.64
CA GLN A 77 12.40 1.67 16.51
C GLN A 77 10.92 1.78 16.88
N VAL A 78 10.60 2.66 17.83
CA VAL A 78 9.21 3.01 18.16
C VAL A 78 8.83 4.31 17.45
N SER A 79 7.67 4.36 16.82
CA SER A 79 7.19 5.54 16.12
C SER A 79 5.68 5.73 16.25
N THR A 80 5.21 6.97 16.14
CA THR A 80 3.79 7.30 16.13
C THR A 80 3.51 8.51 15.24
N SER A 81 2.34 8.55 14.61
CA SER A 81 1.87 9.72 13.86
C SER A 81 1.32 10.84 14.74
N GLN A 82 1.24 10.62 16.05
CA GLN A 82 0.89 11.65 17.02
C GLN A 82 2.16 12.32 17.57
N GLY A 83 2.03 13.57 18.01
CA GLY A 83 3.12 14.31 18.65
C GLY A 83 3.52 13.80 20.05
N ARG A 84 3.03 12.63 20.48
CA ARG A 84 3.34 12.04 21.80
C ARG A 84 3.05 10.53 21.90
N ILE A 85 3.74 9.90 22.84
CA ILE A 85 3.39 8.59 23.43
C ILE A 85 2.70 8.84 24.78
N LEU A 86 1.64 8.12 25.08
CA LEU A 86 1.00 8.20 26.39
C LEU A 86 1.82 7.41 27.41
N MET A 87 2.37 8.14 28.38
CA MET A 87 3.14 7.58 29.47
C MET A 87 2.33 7.67 30.75
N ARG A 88 2.16 6.56 31.45
CA ARG A 88 1.55 6.56 32.79
C ARG A 88 2.60 6.97 33.82
N GLN A 89 2.41 8.09 34.50
CA GLN A 89 3.41 8.68 35.41
C GLN A 89 3.35 8.16 36.85
N ASP A 90 2.28 7.44 37.21
CA ASP A 90 1.99 7.00 38.57
C ASP A 90 2.81 5.78 39.01
N LEU A 91 3.63 5.21 38.11
CA LEU A 91 4.37 3.98 38.36
C LEU A 91 5.81 4.12 37.83
N GLU A 92 6.78 4.02 38.73
CA GLU A 92 8.22 3.93 38.44
C GLU A 92 8.55 2.54 37.87
N TRP A 93 8.04 2.22 36.69
CA TRP A 93 8.29 0.94 36.06
C TRP A 93 9.34 1.07 34.97
N ASP A 94 10.20 0.05 34.88
CA ASP A 94 11.25 -0.04 33.88
C ASP A 94 10.62 -0.10 32.48
N ARG A 95 10.77 1.00 31.75
CA ARG A 95 10.49 1.12 30.33
C ARG A 95 11.82 1.23 29.62
N TYR A 96 12.01 0.39 28.61
CA TYR A 96 13.22 0.40 27.81
C TYR A 96 12.86 0.63 26.35
N PHE A 97 13.44 1.68 25.78
CA PHE A 97 13.44 1.92 24.35
C PHE A 97 14.89 1.80 23.88
N ALA A 98 15.17 0.86 22.98
CA ALA A 98 16.51 0.73 22.39
C ALA A 98 16.92 1.98 21.59
N ASN A 99 15.94 2.68 21.00
CA ASN A 99 16.11 3.89 20.23
C ASN A 99 15.13 4.97 20.71
N GLU A 100 15.47 6.24 20.51
CA GLU A 100 14.56 7.35 20.83
C GLU A 100 13.28 7.25 19.97
N PRO A 101 12.07 7.35 20.56
CA PRO A 101 10.84 7.29 19.78
C PRO A 101 10.71 8.44 18.77
N ILE A 102 10.17 8.13 17.59
CA ILE A 102 9.87 9.12 16.53
C ILE A 102 8.41 9.56 16.64
N TYR A 103 8.19 10.87 16.72
CA TYR A 103 6.86 11.48 16.76
C TYR A 103 6.51 12.09 15.40
N ASP A 104 5.22 12.33 15.17
CA ASP A 104 4.69 12.91 13.94
C ASP A 104 5.17 12.16 12.67
N ALA A 105 5.43 10.86 12.80
CA ALA A 105 5.79 9.99 11.68
C ALA A 105 4.61 9.89 10.70
N PRO A 106 4.84 9.82 9.38
CA PRO A 106 3.75 9.62 8.41
C PRO A 106 2.91 8.39 8.78
N PRO A 107 1.56 8.47 8.72
CA PRO A 107 0.72 7.32 9.02
C PRO A 107 0.89 6.24 7.95
N VAL A 108 0.87 4.98 8.38
CA VAL A 108 0.81 3.82 7.48
C VAL A 108 -0.62 3.64 7.00
N TRP A 109 -0.81 3.47 5.70
CA TRP A 109 -2.16 3.27 5.15
C TRP A 109 -2.68 1.87 5.46
N PHE A 110 -3.94 1.78 5.90
CA PHE A 110 -4.62 0.51 6.18
C PHE A 110 -5.73 0.30 5.13
N PRO A 111 -5.63 -0.73 4.28
CA PRO A 111 -6.70 -1.12 3.38
C PRO A 111 -7.92 -1.63 4.15
N SER A 112 -9.11 -1.30 3.68
CA SER A 112 -10.37 -1.88 4.21
C SER A 112 -10.55 -3.34 3.80
N ASP A 113 -9.97 -3.76 2.68
CA ASP A 113 -10.07 -5.10 2.12
C ASP A 113 -8.87 -5.46 1.23
N PHE A 114 -8.79 -6.71 0.81
CA PHE A 114 -7.71 -7.20 -0.07
C PHE A 114 -8.28 -7.88 -1.32
N PRO A 115 -8.79 -7.11 -2.30
CA PRO A 115 -9.47 -7.67 -3.47
C PRO A 115 -8.57 -8.61 -4.27
N HIS A 116 -7.27 -8.34 -4.36
CA HIS A 116 -6.39 -9.26 -5.08
C HIS A 116 -5.99 -10.50 -4.31
N LEU A 117 -6.08 -10.54 -2.97
CA LEU A 117 -5.95 -11.82 -2.27
C LEU A 117 -7.12 -12.72 -2.63
N ARG A 118 -8.33 -12.15 -2.68
CA ARG A 118 -9.51 -12.87 -3.20
C ARG A 118 -9.27 -13.30 -4.64
N GLN A 119 -8.75 -12.41 -5.49
CA GLN A 119 -8.50 -12.72 -6.89
C GLN A 119 -7.52 -13.89 -7.05
N ALA A 120 -6.41 -13.87 -6.32
CA ALA A 120 -5.35 -14.89 -6.36
C ALA A 120 -5.70 -16.19 -5.61
N ALA A 121 -6.76 -16.17 -4.79
CA ALA A 121 -7.12 -17.31 -3.95
C ALA A 121 -7.55 -18.55 -4.75
N ASN A 122 -6.99 -19.69 -4.35
CA ASN A 122 -7.31 -21.02 -4.82
C ASN A 122 -7.00 -22.06 -3.72
N PRO A 123 -7.99 -22.63 -3.01
CA PRO A 123 -9.42 -22.48 -3.23
C PRO A 123 -9.98 -21.16 -2.70
N ARG A 124 -11.20 -20.85 -3.18
CA ARG A 124 -12.12 -19.92 -2.52
C ARG A 124 -13.24 -20.73 -1.88
N ILE A 125 -13.52 -20.47 -0.61
CA ILE A 125 -14.44 -21.26 0.21
C ILE A 125 -15.58 -20.35 0.63
N SER A 126 -16.80 -20.68 0.24
CA SER A 126 -17.99 -19.93 0.64
C SER A 126 -18.48 -20.38 2.02
N SER A 127 -18.86 -19.45 2.89
CA SER A 127 -19.56 -19.73 4.15
C SER A 127 -21.07 -19.92 3.95
N HIS A 128 -21.57 -19.72 2.73
CA HIS A 128 -22.99 -19.71 2.38
C HIS A 128 -23.84 -18.81 3.29
N GLU A 129 -23.49 -17.51 3.37
CA GLU A 129 -24.15 -16.52 4.24
C GLU A 129 -23.96 -16.83 5.73
N ASN A 130 -22.73 -17.14 6.14
CA ASN A 130 -22.36 -17.47 7.52
C ASN A 130 -23.09 -18.69 8.10
N ARG A 131 -23.57 -19.60 7.24
CA ARG A 131 -24.19 -20.86 7.67
C ARG A 131 -23.17 -21.92 8.05
N TYR A 132 -21.94 -21.78 7.57
CA TYR A 132 -20.86 -22.73 7.82
C TYR A 132 -19.62 -22.04 8.37
N MET A 133 -18.95 -22.72 9.29
CA MET A 133 -17.61 -22.42 9.76
C MET A 133 -16.60 -23.23 8.94
N THR A 134 -15.50 -22.59 8.55
CA THR A 134 -14.37 -23.28 7.89
C THR A 134 -13.28 -23.53 8.90
N TRP A 135 -12.70 -24.72 8.92
CA TRP A 135 -11.55 -25.04 9.75
C TRP A 135 -10.39 -25.49 8.86
N ILE A 136 -9.24 -24.82 8.99
CA ILE A 136 -8.03 -25.09 8.22
C ILE A 136 -6.98 -25.66 9.17
N ARG A 137 -6.47 -26.84 8.84
CA ARG A 137 -5.43 -27.52 9.61
C ARG A 137 -4.18 -27.71 8.76
N MET A 138 -3.06 -27.14 9.21
CA MET A 138 -1.77 -27.27 8.54
C MET A 138 -1.02 -28.49 9.12
N MET A 139 -0.65 -29.43 8.26
CA MET A 139 -0.18 -30.77 8.63
C MET A 139 1.30 -30.99 8.29
N GLY A 140 2.09 -29.92 8.20
CA GLY A 140 3.50 -29.98 7.83
C GLY A 140 3.68 -30.46 6.39
N GLU A 141 4.51 -31.48 6.20
CA GLU A 141 4.75 -32.09 4.88
C GLU A 141 3.51 -32.75 4.28
N ASP A 142 2.55 -33.17 5.11
CA ASP A 142 1.29 -33.77 4.66
C ASP A 142 0.32 -32.74 4.06
N GLY A 143 0.67 -31.44 4.05
CA GLY A 143 -0.13 -30.41 3.40
C GLY A 143 -1.19 -29.76 4.29
N ILE A 144 -2.36 -29.48 3.75
CA ILE A 144 -3.42 -28.71 4.40
C ILE A 144 -4.76 -29.40 4.22
N ASP A 145 -5.42 -29.68 5.34
CA ASP A 145 -6.81 -30.11 5.36
C ASP A 145 -7.73 -28.92 5.62
N ILE A 146 -8.82 -28.86 4.86
CA ILE A 146 -9.87 -27.86 5.02
C ILE A 146 -11.18 -28.59 5.28
N PHE A 147 -11.81 -28.28 6.40
CA PHE A 147 -13.08 -28.82 6.83
C PHE A 147 -14.16 -27.73 6.80
N GLN A 148 -15.42 -28.16 6.71
CA GLN A 148 -16.55 -27.25 6.84
C GLN A 148 -17.68 -27.91 7.63
N TYR A 149 -18.25 -27.18 8.59
CA TYR A 149 -19.35 -27.66 9.43
C TYR A 149 -20.35 -26.53 9.75
N PRO A 150 -21.61 -26.85 10.11
CA PRO A 150 -22.61 -25.83 10.42
C PRO A 150 -22.15 -24.86 11.51
N HIS A 151 -22.34 -23.57 11.30
CA HIS A 151 -21.92 -22.56 12.26
C HIS A 151 -22.66 -22.74 13.61
N GLY A 152 -21.92 -22.69 14.72
CA GLY A 152 -22.47 -22.86 16.07
C GLY A 152 -22.66 -24.31 16.53
N THR A 153 -22.24 -25.30 15.74
CA THR A 153 -22.13 -26.70 16.20
C THR A 153 -20.71 -27.06 16.59
N GLU A 154 -20.52 -28.19 17.26
CA GLU A 154 -19.20 -28.77 17.43
C GLU A 154 -18.55 -29.06 16.07
N ARG A 155 -17.21 -29.09 16.06
CA ARG A 155 -16.44 -29.47 14.87
C ARG A 155 -16.85 -30.86 14.40
N SER A 156 -16.95 -31.00 13.09
CA SER A 156 -17.15 -32.28 12.43
C SER A 156 -16.03 -32.47 11.42
N ASP A 157 -15.46 -33.67 11.36
CA ASP A 157 -14.37 -34.05 10.45
C ASP A 157 -14.84 -34.25 8.99
N SER A 158 -15.76 -33.39 8.54
CA SER A 158 -16.26 -33.36 7.16
C SER A 158 -15.22 -32.65 6.29
N LEU A 159 -14.20 -33.40 5.87
CA LEU A 159 -13.14 -32.91 4.99
C LEU A 159 -13.76 -32.37 3.70
N LEU A 160 -13.55 -31.09 3.43
CA LEU A 160 -14.00 -30.40 2.23
C LEU A 160 -12.97 -30.54 1.11
N VAL A 161 -11.71 -30.26 1.42
CA VAL A 161 -10.59 -30.36 0.47
C VAL A 161 -9.28 -30.61 1.21
N HIS A 162 -8.44 -31.41 0.59
CA HIS A 162 -7.05 -31.60 0.96
C HIS A 162 -6.16 -30.92 -0.10
N LEU A 163 -5.14 -30.18 0.34
CA LEU A 163 -4.14 -29.54 -0.49
C LEU A 163 -2.77 -30.07 -0.12
N GLU A 164 -1.92 -30.31 -1.12
CA GLU A 164 -0.50 -30.57 -0.88
C GLU A 164 0.20 -29.36 -0.22
N ALA A 165 1.40 -29.58 0.32
CA ALA A 165 2.21 -28.50 0.91
C ALA A 165 2.36 -27.31 -0.08
N PRO A 166 1.96 -26.09 0.30
CA PRO A 166 1.84 -24.99 -0.63
C PRO A 166 3.20 -24.39 -1.03
N PHE A 167 3.49 -24.32 -2.33
CA PHE A 167 4.69 -23.63 -2.81
C PHE A 167 4.54 -22.09 -2.79
N TYR A 168 3.34 -21.57 -3.03
CA TYR A 168 2.99 -20.14 -2.95
C TYR A 168 1.46 -19.97 -3.12
N GLN A 169 0.68 -20.24 -2.08
CA GLN A 169 -0.78 -20.36 -2.17
C GLN A 169 -1.51 -19.26 -1.40
N VAL A 170 -2.63 -18.78 -1.96
CA VAL A 170 -3.62 -17.97 -1.22
C VAL A 170 -4.90 -18.81 -1.07
N ILE A 171 -5.46 -18.87 0.13
CA ILE A 171 -6.79 -19.44 0.42
C ILE A 171 -7.68 -18.28 0.85
N HIS A 172 -8.90 -18.20 0.31
CA HIS A 172 -9.88 -17.20 0.75
C HIS A 172 -11.15 -17.86 1.29
N VAL A 173 -11.57 -17.45 2.48
CA VAL A 173 -12.80 -17.88 3.15
C VAL A 173 -13.78 -16.70 3.22
N GLU A 174 -14.96 -16.86 2.64
CA GLU A 174 -16.03 -15.84 2.63
C GLU A 174 -16.82 -15.83 3.95
N GLY A 175 -16.16 -15.78 5.09
CA GLY A 175 -16.76 -15.82 6.41
C GLY A 175 -15.72 -16.18 7.46
N ASP A 176 -16.18 -16.60 8.63
CA ASP A 176 -15.29 -16.92 9.75
C ASP A 176 -14.46 -18.18 9.47
N VAL A 177 -13.25 -18.22 10.03
CA VAL A 177 -12.32 -19.36 9.86
C VAL A 177 -11.64 -19.71 11.17
N GLU A 178 -11.49 -21.00 11.45
CA GLU A 178 -10.64 -21.51 12.50
C GLU A 178 -9.33 -22.08 11.92
N ILE A 179 -8.20 -21.86 12.58
CA ILE A 179 -6.88 -22.28 12.10
C ILE A 179 -5.96 -22.80 13.21
N GLU A 180 -5.17 -23.82 12.86
CA GLU A 180 -4.11 -24.40 13.68
C GLU A 180 -3.13 -25.23 12.82
N GLY A 181 -1.97 -25.54 13.39
CA GLY A 181 -1.06 -26.57 12.90
C GLY A 181 0.32 -26.06 12.50
N THR A 182 1.01 -26.90 11.74
CA THR A 182 2.39 -26.67 11.30
C THR A 182 2.44 -26.48 9.78
N LEU A 183 3.11 -25.43 9.30
CA LEU A 183 3.20 -25.10 7.89
C LEU A 183 4.54 -25.51 7.29
N VAL A 184 4.49 -26.28 6.20
CA VAL A 184 5.57 -26.36 5.20
C VAL A 184 5.17 -25.53 3.98
N GLY A 185 6.03 -24.59 3.60
CA GLY A 185 5.88 -23.80 2.38
C GLY A 185 5.38 -22.36 2.59
N ALA A 186 4.75 -21.77 1.57
CA ALA A 186 4.31 -20.37 1.59
C ALA A 186 2.79 -20.26 1.37
N LEU A 187 2.09 -19.76 2.39
CA LEU A 187 0.64 -19.70 2.45
C LEU A 187 0.14 -18.35 2.95
N THR A 188 -0.94 -17.85 2.34
CA THR A 188 -1.78 -16.80 2.92
C THR A 188 -3.19 -17.31 3.07
N VAL A 189 -3.74 -17.26 4.29
CA VAL A 189 -5.16 -17.49 4.54
C VAL A 189 -5.82 -16.13 4.75
N TYR A 190 -6.80 -15.81 3.91
CA TYR A 190 -7.60 -14.60 4.01
C TYR A 190 -9.04 -14.97 4.37
N SER A 191 -9.56 -14.41 5.46
CA SER A 191 -10.97 -14.51 5.86
C SER A 191 -11.66 -13.16 5.70
N SER A 192 -12.89 -13.16 5.16
CA SER A 192 -13.75 -11.98 5.17
C SER A 192 -14.38 -11.69 6.55
N GLY A 193 -14.39 -12.67 7.45
CA GLY A 193 -14.98 -12.62 8.77
C GLY A 193 -13.93 -12.54 9.88
N ASP A 194 -14.23 -13.15 11.02
CA ASP A 194 -13.31 -13.32 12.14
C ASP A 194 -12.42 -14.57 11.92
N MET A 195 -11.19 -14.52 12.41
CA MET A 195 -10.25 -15.65 12.37
C MET A 195 -9.93 -16.13 13.79
N TYR A 196 -10.13 -17.41 14.06
CA TYR A 196 -9.90 -18.03 15.36
C TYR A 196 -8.63 -18.89 15.34
N LEU A 197 -7.66 -18.56 16.18
CA LEU A 197 -6.46 -19.37 16.39
C LEU A 197 -6.75 -20.38 17.49
N LEU A 198 -6.83 -21.66 17.11
CA LEU A 198 -7.29 -22.74 17.99
C LEU A 198 -6.17 -23.31 18.85
N ASP A 199 -4.98 -23.29 18.29
CA ASP A 199 -3.72 -23.79 18.80
C ASP A 199 -2.59 -23.08 18.03
N ASN A 200 -1.35 -23.51 18.25
CA ASN A 200 -0.16 -23.04 17.56
C ASN A 200 -0.34 -22.98 16.03
N CYS A 201 0.26 -21.96 15.43
CA CYS A 201 0.37 -21.79 13.98
C CYS A 201 1.85 -21.55 13.67
N ILE A 202 2.59 -22.64 13.47
CA ILE A 202 4.06 -22.62 13.47
C ILE A 202 4.64 -23.09 12.13
N TYR A 203 5.85 -22.66 11.80
CA TYR A 203 6.65 -23.17 10.69
C TYR A 203 7.23 -24.53 11.05
N GLU A 204 7.25 -25.45 10.09
CA GLU A 204 8.03 -26.67 10.22
C GLU A 204 9.50 -26.32 10.46
N GLY A 205 10.12 -26.91 11.49
CA GLY A 205 11.50 -26.63 11.88
C GLY A 205 11.70 -25.42 12.81
N ALA A 206 10.67 -24.65 13.14
CA ALA A 206 10.75 -23.69 14.24
C ALA A 206 10.66 -24.39 15.60
N ASP A 207 11.29 -23.81 16.62
CA ASP A 207 11.27 -24.35 17.98
C ASP A 207 9.84 -24.34 18.54
N PRO A 208 9.28 -25.49 18.96
CA PRO A 208 7.88 -25.59 19.37
C PRO A 208 7.59 -24.99 20.75
N GLN A 209 8.56 -24.35 21.42
CA GLN A 209 8.39 -23.69 22.72
C GLN A 209 8.57 -22.17 22.63
N THR A 210 9.31 -21.71 21.62
CA THR A 210 9.70 -20.30 21.46
C THR A 210 9.33 -19.73 20.09
N GLY A 211 9.02 -20.57 19.11
CA GLY A 211 8.82 -20.21 17.71
C GLY A 211 10.07 -19.68 17.02
N GLU A 212 11.24 -19.74 17.68
CA GLU A 212 12.52 -19.28 17.12
C GLU A 212 12.97 -20.23 15.99
N PHE A 213 13.58 -19.67 14.95
CA PHE A 213 14.13 -20.41 13.82
C PHE A 213 15.31 -19.66 13.22
N GLU A 214 16.18 -20.37 12.51
CA GLU A 214 17.28 -19.77 11.74
C GLU A 214 16.73 -19.16 10.45
N GLU A 215 16.75 -17.81 10.36
CA GLU A 215 16.15 -17.07 9.24
C GLU A 215 16.76 -17.44 7.87
N GLU A 216 18.05 -17.77 7.82
CA GLU A 216 18.75 -18.13 6.57
C GLU A 216 18.28 -19.47 5.98
N ASP A 217 17.85 -20.39 6.84
CA ASP A 217 17.40 -21.74 6.45
C ASP A 217 15.87 -21.85 6.36
N MET A 218 15.14 -20.94 7.01
CA MET A 218 13.69 -20.96 7.03
C MET A 218 13.13 -20.46 5.69
N LEU A 219 12.44 -21.35 4.97
CA LEU A 219 11.81 -21.04 3.67
C LEU A 219 10.29 -20.82 3.76
N HIS A 220 9.72 -20.97 4.95
CA HIS A 220 8.28 -20.94 5.17
C HIS A 220 7.77 -19.53 5.41
N TYR A 221 6.59 -19.21 4.86
CA TYR A 221 5.93 -17.91 5.02
C TYR A 221 4.43 -18.11 5.24
N LEU A 222 3.91 -17.60 6.35
CA LEU A 222 2.48 -17.64 6.67
C LEU A 222 1.92 -16.23 6.82
N GLY A 223 0.87 -15.93 6.06
CA GLY A 223 0.05 -14.73 6.19
C GLY A 223 -1.34 -15.10 6.69
N LEU A 224 -1.74 -14.54 7.82
CA LEU A 224 -3.06 -14.72 8.42
C LEU A 224 -3.80 -13.39 8.39
N VAL A 225 -4.77 -13.29 7.49
CA VAL A 225 -5.46 -12.06 7.18
C VAL A 225 -6.94 -12.21 7.52
N SER A 226 -7.43 -11.33 8.38
CA SER A 226 -8.83 -11.26 8.79
C SER A 226 -9.43 -9.93 8.35
N GLY A 227 -10.63 -10.00 7.76
CA GLY A 227 -11.45 -8.83 7.47
C GLY A 227 -11.96 -8.15 8.75
N ARG A 228 -11.95 -8.86 9.87
CA ARG A 228 -12.40 -8.41 11.18
C ARG A 228 -11.34 -8.75 12.24
N ASP A 229 -11.67 -9.50 13.29
CA ASP A 229 -10.75 -9.80 14.37
C ASP A 229 -9.91 -11.06 14.08
N ILE A 230 -8.71 -11.12 14.65
CA ILE A 230 -7.93 -12.35 14.84
C ILE A 230 -7.96 -12.65 16.33
N ILE A 231 -8.53 -13.79 16.70
CA ILE A 231 -8.92 -14.14 18.07
C ILE A 231 -8.15 -15.39 18.49
N VAL A 232 -7.34 -15.30 19.54
CA VAL A 232 -6.81 -16.50 20.22
C VAL A 232 -7.97 -17.14 20.99
N LYS A 233 -8.38 -18.32 20.55
CA LYS A 233 -9.56 -19.02 21.09
C LYS A 233 -9.27 -19.57 22.49
N ASP A 234 -10.28 -19.63 23.36
CA ASP A 234 -10.15 -20.14 24.73
C ASP A 234 -10.23 -21.68 24.75
N THR A 235 -9.15 -22.31 24.30
CA THR A 235 -8.97 -23.77 24.25
C THR A 235 -8.04 -24.25 25.35
N GLU A 236 -8.05 -25.55 25.65
CA GLU A 236 -7.06 -26.14 26.57
C GLU A 236 -5.62 -25.89 26.10
N ALA A 237 -5.38 -25.96 24.80
CA ALA A 237 -4.06 -25.71 24.22
C ALA A 237 -3.58 -24.27 24.48
N ASN A 238 -4.52 -23.32 24.38
CA ASN A 238 -4.25 -21.91 24.64
C ASN A 238 -4.36 -21.53 26.14
N GLY A 239 -4.34 -22.47 27.08
CA GLY A 239 -4.28 -22.10 28.51
C GLY A 239 -5.57 -21.76 29.18
N ARG A 240 -6.71 -22.20 28.62
CA ARG A 240 -7.98 -22.25 29.35
C ARG A 240 -7.76 -22.85 30.74
N ALA A 241 -8.47 -22.31 31.72
CA ALA A 241 -8.39 -22.74 33.12
C ALA A 241 -6.96 -22.71 33.71
N ASN A 242 -6.14 -21.71 33.37
CA ASN A 242 -4.83 -21.47 33.96
C ASN A 242 -3.83 -22.61 33.74
N GLY A 243 -3.71 -23.10 32.51
CA GLY A 243 -2.76 -24.17 32.19
C GLY A 243 -1.35 -23.94 32.72
N VAL A 244 -0.87 -22.69 32.75
CA VAL A 244 0.47 -22.33 33.26
C VAL A 244 0.68 -22.65 34.73
N TYR A 245 -0.38 -22.65 35.55
CA TYR A 245 -0.29 -22.97 36.98
C TYR A 245 -0.42 -24.47 37.24
N ILE A 246 -1.13 -25.19 36.38
CA ILE A 246 -1.36 -26.63 36.51
C ILE A 246 -0.16 -27.39 35.94
N GLU A 247 0.32 -27.00 34.78
CA GLU A 247 1.42 -27.64 34.05
C GLU A 247 2.39 -26.59 33.49
N PRO A 248 3.18 -25.93 34.35
CA PRO A 248 4.06 -24.81 33.95
C PRO A 248 5.09 -25.18 32.87
N GLU A 249 5.51 -26.45 32.84
CA GLU A 249 6.49 -26.95 31.88
C GLU A 249 5.87 -27.40 30.54
N ASN A 250 4.54 -27.47 30.44
CA ASN A 250 3.84 -27.93 29.24
C ASN A 250 3.25 -26.73 28.47
N MET A 251 4.07 -26.12 27.61
CA MET A 251 3.65 -24.95 26.82
C MET A 251 2.41 -25.19 25.97
N ASP A 252 2.23 -26.43 25.46
CA ASP A 252 1.08 -26.87 24.64
C ASP A 252 -0.24 -26.88 25.41
N ARG A 253 -0.20 -26.46 26.67
CA ARG A 253 -1.35 -26.35 27.55
C ARG A 253 -1.59 -24.96 28.09
N HIS A 254 -0.78 -23.97 27.71
CA HIS A 254 -0.89 -22.63 28.29
C HIS A 254 -0.45 -21.47 27.42
N SER A 255 0.28 -21.70 26.35
CA SER A 255 0.79 -20.63 25.51
C SER A 255 0.50 -20.91 24.05
N ILE A 256 0.35 -19.85 23.27
CA ILE A 256 0.21 -19.95 21.82
C ILE A 256 1.46 -19.39 21.15
N ILE A 257 1.96 -20.13 20.17
CA ILE A 257 3.13 -19.82 19.36
C ILE A 257 2.68 -19.64 17.93
N ILE A 258 3.05 -18.48 17.37
CA ILE A 258 2.63 -18.05 16.05
C ILE A 258 3.87 -17.61 15.28
N THR A 259 4.13 -18.23 14.13
CA THR A 259 5.15 -17.80 13.18
C THR A 259 4.47 -17.30 11.91
N ALA A 260 3.96 -16.07 11.92
CA ALA A 260 3.14 -15.54 10.84
C ALA A 260 3.10 -14.01 10.81
N ALA A 261 2.74 -13.46 9.65
CA ALA A 261 2.22 -12.12 9.53
C ALA A 261 0.72 -12.11 9.82
N LEU A 262 0.30 -11.48 10.91
CA LEU A 262 -1.09 -11.31 11.31
C LEU A 262 -1.62 -9.95 10.84
N ILE A 263 -2.74 -9.91 10.13
CA ILE A 263 -3.35 -8.66 9.64
C ILE A 263 -4.87 -8.68 9.91
N ALA A 264 -5.35 -7.80 10.77
CA ALA A 264 -6.76 -7.54 11.02
C ALA A 264 -7.18 -6.20 10.40
N THR A 265 -7.77 -6.21 9.20
CA THR A 265 -7.95 -4.99 8.37
C THR A 265 -8.98 -4.01 8.90
N ASN A 266 -10.00 -4.51 9.60
CA ASN A 266 -11.05 -3.69 10.22
C ASN A 266 -11.39 -4.17 11.64
N GLY A 267 -10.48 -4.91 12.26
CA GLY A 267 -10.64 -5.42 13.63
C GLY A 267 -9.32 -5.40 14.39
N SER A 268 -9.19 -6.36 15.29
CA SER A 268 -8.19 -6.39 16.34
C SER A 268 -7.52 -7.75 16.45
N PHE A 269 -6.28 -7.79 16.91
CA PHE A 269 -5.70 -9.00 17.47
C PHE A 269 -6.05 -9.09 18.96
N THR A 270 -6.87 -10.08 19.34
CA THR A 270 -7.50 -10.17 20.66
C THR A 270 -7.60 -11.62 21.14
N ILE A 271 -8.15 -11.83 22.34
CA ILE A 271 -8.39 -13.16 22.91
C ILE A 271 -9.89 -13.38 23.13
N GLU A 272 -10.32 -14.64 23.09
CA GLU A 272 -11.67 -15.04 23.49
C GLU A 272 -11.82 -15.04 25.02
N HIS A 273 -13.01 -14.66 25.51
CA HIS A 273 -13.36 -14.53 26.93
C HIS A 273 -12.41 -13.64 27.73
N LEU A 274 -12.72 -12.35 27.86
CA LEU A 274 -11.90 -11.42 28.66
C LEU A 274 -12.15 -11.53 30.16
N ASN A 275 -12.99 -12.49 30.57
CA ASN A 275 -13.42 -12.71 31.94
C ASN A 275 -14.12 -11.48 32.52
N ARG A 276 -15.04 -10.91 31.72
CA ARG A 276 -15.90 -9.80 32.15
C ARG A 276 -17.07 -10.37 32.93
N ASP A 277 -17.54 -9.66 33.96
CA ASP A 277 -18.64 -10.11 34.84
C ASP A 277 -19.94 -10.56 34.13
N TRP A 278 -20.16 -10.13 32.88
CA TRP A 278 -21.33 -10.48 32.07
C TRP A 278 -21.09 -11.63 31.08
N GLU A 279 -19.87 -12.13 30.94
CA GLU A 279 -19.55 -13.29 30.09
C GLU A 279 -20.00 -14.59 30.76
N LEU A 280 -20.40 -15.57 29.95
CA LEU A 280 -20.81 -16.89 30.46
C LEU A 280 -19.63 -17.65 31.08
N TYR A 281 -18.46 -17.56 30.44
CA TYR A 281 -17.23 -18.11 31.00
C TYR A 281 -16.67 -17.14 32.05
N GLN A 282 -16.55 -17.63 33.27
CA GLN A 282 -15.88 -16.96 34.38
C GLN A 282 -14.68 -17.81 34.76
N GLY A 283 -13.52 -17.49 34.19
CA GLY A 283 -12.28 -18.24 34.40
C GLY A 283 -11.79 -18.20 35.86
N PRO A 284 -10.72 -18.94 36.19
CA PRO A 284 -10.11 -18.91 37.52
C PRO A 284 -9.60 -17.50 37.90
N VAL A 285 -9.30 -17.28 39.19
CA VAL A 285 -8.74 -16.00 39.69
C VAL A 285 -7.38 -16.27 40.36
N PRO A 286 -6.25 -15.74 39.84
CA PRO A 286 -6.13 -14.92 38.62
C PRO A 286 -6.27 -15.74 37.32
N ASP A 287 -6.78 -15.19 36.21
CA ASP A 287 -6.89 -15.91 34.91
C ASP A 287 -5.67 -15.68 34.01
N ARG A 288 -4.49 -16.17 34.43
CA ARG A 288 -3.27 -16.06 33.64
C ARG A 288 -3.11 -17.28 32.76
N ARG A 289 -3.36 -17.08 31.47
CA ARG A 289 -3.39 -18.17 30.49
C ARG A 289 -2.00 -18.63 30.11
N GLY A 290 -1.04 -17.71 29.97
CA GLY A 290 0.37 -18.00 29.71
C GLY A 290 1.00 -16.88 28.88
N ARG A 291 1.57 -17.22 27.73
CA ARG A 291 2.19 -16.26 26.80
C ARG A 291 1.62 -16.37 25.39
N ILE A 292 1.53 -15.23 24.72
CA ILE A 292 1.44 -15.18 23.25
C ILE A 292 2.84 -14.91 22.74
N ILE A 293 3.37 -15.85 21.98
CA ILE A 293 4.68 -15.76 21.36
C ILE A 293 4.47 -15.61 19.85
N VAL A 294 4.96 -14.50 19.29
CA VAL A 294 4.86 -14.23 17.85
C VAL A 294 6.27 -14.05 17.30
N ASN A 295 6.68 -14.88 16.34
CA ASN A 295 7.84 -14.63 15.48
C ASN A 295 7.31 -14.25 14.09
N GLY A 296 7.11 -12.96 13.86
CA GLY A 296 6.41 -12.45 12.68
C GLY A 296 5.98 -11.00 12.84
N SER A 297 4.83 -10.63 12.29
CA SER A 297 4.30 -9.26 12.35
C SER A 297 2.86 -9.25 12.84
N ILE A 298 2.46 -8.17 13.53
CA ILE A 298 1.08 -7.95 13.96
C ILE A 298 0.63 -6.60 13.44
N THR A 299 -0.40 -6.62 12.61
CA THR A 299 -1.04 -5.42 12.08
C THR A 299 -2.53 -5.47 12.38
N GLN A 300 -3.05 -4.42 12.99
CA GLN A 300 -4.46 -4.38 13.40
C GLN A 300 -5.04 -2.99 13.23
N TRP A 301 -6.28 -2.91 12.75
CA TRP A 301 -6.97 -1.64 12.63
C TRP A 301 -7.18 -1.00 14.00
N ARG A 302 -7.52 -1.81 14.99
CA ARG A 302 -7.72 -1.37 16.36
C ARG A 302 -6.98 -2.30 17.30
N ARG A 303 -6.38 -1.74 18.35
CA ARG A 303 -5.73 -2.52 19.39
C ARG A 303 -6.74 -3.38 20.15
N GLY A 304 -6.52 -4.69 20.14
CA GLY A 304 -7.30 -5.68 20.88
C GLY A 304 -6.73 -6.00 22.27
N TYR A 305 -7.58 -6.54 23.13
CA TYR A 305 -7.16 -7.03 24.44
C TYR A 305 -6.54 -8.41 24.32
N VAL A 306 -5.29 -8.52 24.73
CA VAL A 306 -4.66 -9.84 24.97
C VAL A 306 -4.28 -10.06 26.43
N SER A 307 -4.35 -9.00 27.24
CA SER A 307 -4.31 -9.07 28.69
C SER A 307 -5.00 -7.85 29.30
N ARG A 308 -5.66 -8.04 30.46
CA ARG A 308 -6.37 -7.01 31.21
C ARG A 308 -6.15 -7.20 32.72
N SER A 309 -6.38 -6.16 33.51
CA SER A 309 -6.26 -6.21 34.97
C SER A 309 -7.51 -6.74 35.69
N GLU A 310 -8.53 -7.19 34.96
CA GLU A 310 -9.68 -7.88 35.54
C GLU A 310 -9.23 -9.21 36.16
N HIS A 311 -9.96 -9.67 37.19
CA HIS A 311 -9.67 -10.92 37.92
C HIS A 311 -8.18 -11.07 38.30
N GLU A 312 -7.57 -10.05 38.90
CA GLU A 312 -6.15 -10.03 39.32
C GLU A 312 -5.12 -10.24 38.17
N GLY A 313 -5.58 -10.13 36.91
CA GLY A 313 -4.80 -10.29 35.69
C GLY A 313 -5.36 -11.41 34.82
N THR A 314 -6.17 -11.05 33.81
CA THR A 314 -6.71 -11.98 32.80
C THR A 314 -5.88 -11.92 31.52
N GLY A 315 -5.60 -13.07 30.89
CA GLY A 315 -5.03 -13.19 29.56
C GLY A 315 -3.54 -13.58 29.56
N TYR A 316 -2.77 -13.02 28.62
CA TYR A 316 -1.42 -13.47 28.29
C TYR A 316 -0.37 -12.37 28.41
N ALA A 317 0.84 -12.76 28.83
CA ALA A 317 2.01 -11.92 28.61
C ALA A 317 2.45 -11.99 27.14
N LYS A 318 3.11 -10.93 26.64
CA LYS A 318 3.48 -10.79 25.21
C LYS A 318 4.98 -10.99 25.02
N ARG A 319 5.37 -11.84 24.06
CA ARG A 319 6.75 -11.95 23.58
C ARG A 319 6.74 -11.95 22.05
N TYR A 320 7.05 -10.79 21.47
CA TYR A 320 6.95 -10.56 20.04
C TYR A 320 8.34 -10.34 19.43
N TYR A 321 8.68 -11.11 18.40
CA TYR A 321 9.92 -11.08 17.64
C TYR A 321 9.62 -10.91 16.16
N TYR A 322 10.40 -10.04 15.53
CA TYR A 322 10.13 -9.68 14.16
C TYR A 322 10.86 -10.64 13.25
N ASP A 323 10.13 -11.24 12.33
CA ASP A 323 10.71 -12.03 11.25
C ASP A 323 11.33 -11.07 10.24
N ASN A 324 12.66 -10.90 10.27
CA ASN A 324 13.33 -9.92 9.42
C ASN A 324 13.23 -10.26 7.93
N ARG A 325 12.88 -11.51 7.59
CA ARG A 325 12.64 -11.90 6.20
C ARG A 325 11.45 -11.15 5.60
N PHE A 326 10.52 -10.66 6.43
CA PHE A 326 9.45 -9.75 6.00
C PHE A 326 9.93 -8.37 5.56
N GLN A 327 11.24 -8.04 5.61
CA GLN A 327 11.76 -6.83 4.97
C GLN A 327 12.03 -7.03 3.48
N GLU A 328 12.43 -8.25 3.09
CA GLU A 328 12.88 -8.59 1.73
C GLU A 328 11.86 -9.45 0.96
N GLY A 329 10.90 -10.06 1.68
CA GLY A 329 9.88 -10.92 1.13
C GLY A 329 8.61 -10.89 1.98
N GLY A 330 7.70 -11.82 1.71
CA GLY A 330 6.49 -11.94 2.49
C GLY A 330 5.63 -13.10 2.03
N PRO A 331 4.56 -13.40 2.79
CA PRO A 331 3.58 -14.40 2.41
C PRO A 331 2.92 -14.08 1.05
N PRO A 332 2.35 -15.08 0.36
CA PRO A 332 1.69 -14.88 -0.92
C PRO A 332 0.72 -13.70 -0.95
N GLY A 333 0.94 -12.78 -1.90
CA GLY A 333 0.12 -11.58 -2.08
C GLY A 333 0.53 -10.35 -1.27
N PHE A 334 1.57 -10.45 -0.42
CA PHE A 334 2.19 -9.35 0.33
C PHE A 334 3.61 -9.01 -0.12
N ARG A 335 4.07 -9.63 -1.21
CA ARG A 335 5.28 -9.17 -1.90
C ARG A 335 4.95 -7.90 -2.69
N GLY A 336 5.55 -6.77 -2.30
CA GLY A 336 5.64 -5.57 -3.13
C GLY A 336 4.37 -4.74 -3.34
N ARG A 337 3.33 -4.87 -2.48
CA ARG A 337 2.04 -4.17 -2.65
C ARG A 337 2.15 -2.65 -2.57
N ASP A 338 3.03 -2.12 -1.72
CA ASP A 338 3.27 -0.67 -1.60
C ASP A 338 4.56 -0.20 -2.30
N ARG A 339 5.17 -1.03 -3.16
CA ARG A 339 6.38 -0.61 -3.90
C ARG A 339 6.16 0.66 -4.73
N TYR A 340 4.92 0.99 -5.07
CA TYR A 340 4.63 2.09 -5.98
C TYR A 340 3.67 3.13 -5.44
N MET A 341 3.32 3.08 -4.14
CA MET A 341 2.66 4.21 -3.50
C MET A 341 3.70 5.30 -3.24
N ILE A 342 3.70 6.33 -4.08
CA ILE A 342 4.54 7.51 -3.94
C ILE A 342 3.76 8.51 -3.10
N GLN A 343 4.23 8.73 -1.86
CA GLN A 343 3.66 9.69 -0.93
C GLN A 343 4.75 10.44 -0.16
N GLY A 344 4.39 11.57 0.45
CA GLY A 344 5.30 12.37 1.25
C GLY A 344 6.31 13.16 0.41
N ARG A 345 7.45 13.52 1.00
CA ARG A 345 8.45 14.40 0.39
C ARG A 345 9.60 13.61 -0.24
N HIS A 346 9.95 13.97 -1.47
CA HIS A 346 11.07 13.40 -2.24
C HIS A 346 11.89 14.53 -2.84
N ASP A 347 13.21 14.54 -2.72
CA ASP A 347 14.04 15.55 -3.40
C ASP A 347 14.25 15.19 -4.89
N TYR A 348 14.40 13.90 -5.18
CA TYR A 348 14.53 13.34 -6.52
C TYR A 348 13.81 12.00 -6.59
N LEU A 349 13.03 11.76 -7.64
CA LEU A 349 12.32 10.51 -7.87
C LEU A 349 12.50 10.04 -9.33
N TYR A 350 12.78 8.75 -9.50
CA TYR A 350 12.99 8.12 -10.80
C TYR A 350 12.08 6.90 -10.94
N LEU A 351 11.17 6.91 -11.92
CA LEU A 351 10.21 5.83 -12.16
C LEU A 351 10.58 5.06 -13.42
N ARG A 352 10.63 3.73 -13.30
CA ARG A 352 10.96 2.80 -14.40
C ARG A 352 9.76 1.98 -14.82
N ASN A 353 9.76 1.56 -16.08
CA ASN A 353 8.80 0.58 -16.58
C ASN A 353 8.89 -0.71 -15.78
N GLN A 354 7.73 -1.27 -15.45
CA GLN A 354 7.57 -2.49 -14.67
C GLN A 354 6.14 -3.02 -14.88
N GLU A 355 5.86 -4.22 -14.39
CA GLU A 355 4.58 -4.89 -14.60
C GLU A 355 3.38 -4.18 -13.93
N TYR A 356 3.63 -3.32 -12.94
CA TYR A 356 2.60 -2.71 -12.12
C TYR A 356 2.63 -1.18 -12.17
N GLN A 357 1.45 -0.59 -12.00
CA GLN A 357 1.24 0.87 -11.97
C GLN A 357 1.76 1.53 -10.68
N TYR A 358 2.17 2.79 -10.79
CA TYR A 358 2.50 3.64 -9.65
C TYR A 358 1.26 4.38 -9.15
N ASN A 359 1.00 4.32 -7.85
CA ASN A 359 -0.05 5.10 -7.20
C ASN A 359 0.61 6.34 -6.58
N VAL A 360 0.13 7.54 -6.89
CA VAL A 360 0.69 8.77 -6.32
C VAL A 360 -0.37 9.45 -5.46
N GLN A 361 -0.02 9.71 -4.20
CA GLN A 361 -0.91 10.31 -3.23
C GLN A 361 -0.15 11.29 -2.33
N ASN A 362 -0.60 12.54 -2.25
CA ASN A 362 0.01 13.56 -1.39
C ASN A 362 1.54 13.66 -1.53
N ALA A 363 2.05 13.51 -2.76
CA ALA A 363 3.47 13.52 -3.04
C ALA A 363 3.98 14.94 -3.32
N ASN A 364 5.09 15.30 -2.69
CA ASN A 364 5.80 16.55 -2.88
C ASN A 364 7.22 16.23 -3.37
N ILE A 365 7.49 16.48 -4.66
CA ILE A 365 8.68 15.99 -5.35
C ILE A 365 9.52 17.17 -5.84
N GLY A 366 10.82 17.18 -5.52
CA GLY A 366 11.76 18.15 -6.05
C GLY A 366 11.93 17.98 -7.56
N SER A 367 12.47 16.85 -8.01
CA SER A 367 12.56 16.50 -9.44
C SER A 367 12.05 15.10 -9.72
N LEU A 368 11.30 14.94 -10.81
CA LEU A 368 10.73 13.67 -11.25
C LEU A 368 11.23 13.30 -12.65
N THR A 369 11.74 12.08 -12.80
CA THR A 369 12.07 11.48 -14.10
C THR A 369 11.30 10.18 -14.26
N VAL A 370 10.71 9.95 -15.42
CA VAL A 370 9.87 8.77 -15.71
C VAL A 370 10.24 8.21 -17.06
N ASP A 371 10.56 6.92 -17.10
CA ASP A 371 10.85 6.18 -18.34
C ASP A 371 9.58 5.75 -19.07
N GLU A 372 9.75 5.32 -20.32
CA GLU A 372 8.69 4.83 -21.19
C GLU A 372 7.87 3.68 -20.59
N GLY A 373 6.60 3.55 -20.99
CA GLY A 373 5.70 2.47 -20.56
C GLY A 373 5.20 2.55 -19.11
N VAL A 374 5.64 3.54 -18.33
CA VAL A 374 5.18 3.73 -16.95
C VAL A 374 3.71 4.15 -16.92
N ASN A 375 2.93 3.48 -16.06
CA ASN A 375 1.56 3.85 -15.73
C ASN A 375 1.52 4.52 -14.35
N ILE A 376 0.91 5.70 -14.25
CA ILE A 376 0.76 6.48 -13.01
C ILE A 376 -0.74 6.69 -12.72
N GLU A 377 -1.20 6.16 -11.60
CA GLU A 377 -2.52 6.43 -11.03
C GLU A 377 -2.43 7.54 -9.98
N LEU A 378 -3.27 8.55 -10.15
CA LEU A 378 -3.39 9.70 -9.27
C LEU A 378 -4.49 9.45 -8.22
N VAL A 379 -4.13 9.52 -6.94
CA VAL A 379 -5.05 9.23 -5.82
C VAL A 379 -5.44 10.52 -5.10
N GLY A 380 -6.70 10.92 -5.27
CA GLY A 380 -7.30 12.11 -4.66
C GLY A 380 -7.13 13.40 -5.49
N PRO A 381 -7.61 14.55 -4.98
CA PRO A 381 -7.74 15.78 -5.76
C PRO A 381 -6.41 16.50 -6.03
N GLN A 382 -5.44 16.41 -5.10
CA GLN A 382 -4.10 16.98 -5.25
C GLN A 382 -3.02 15.91 -4.97
N PRO A 383 -2.89 14.93 -5.87
CA PRO A 383 -2.08 13.74 -5.67
C PRO A 383 -0.58 14.06 -5.70
N ILE A 384 -0.16 15.04 -6.51
CA ILE A 384 1.25 15.30 -6.81
C ILE A 384 1.54 16.79 -6.98
N ILE A 385 2.65 17.24 -6.39
CA ILE A 385 3.26 18.56 -6.61
C ILE A 385 4.73 18.35 -6.94
N ILE A 386 5.20 18.91 -8.05
CA ILE A 386 6.61 18.87 -8.48
C ILE A 386 7.19 20.28 -8.50
N HIS A 387 8.38 20.50 -7.94
CA HIS A 387 8.94 21.86 -7.76
C HIS A 387 9.99 22.27 -8.79
N ASN A 388 10.88 21.38 -9.22
CA ASN A 388 12.06 21.76 -10.00
C ASN A 388 11.96 21.23 -11.43
N ASN A 389 12.29 19.96 -11.64
CA ASN A 389 12.37 19.37 -12.98
C ASN A 389 11.36 18.23 -13.13
N LEU A 390 10.80 18.12 -14.33
CA LEU A 390 9.95 17.01 -14.73
C LEU A 390 10.41 16.53 -16.10
N ASP A 391 10.73 15.25 -16.20
CA ASP A 391 11.21 14.64 -17.44
C ASP A 391 10.46 13.32 -17.67
N LEU A 392 9.42 13.36 -18.51
CA LEU A 392 8.59 12.21 -18.87
C LEU A 392 8.97 11.74 -20.28
N ARG A 393 9.58 10.57 -20.39
CA ARG A 393 10.24 10.05 -21.61
C ARG A 393 9.55 8.82 -22.18
N GLY A 394 8.31 8.97 -22.65
CA GLY A 394 7.59 7.92 -23.37
C GLY A 394 8.10 7.71 -24.79
N THR A 395 7.62 6.64 -25.42
CA THR A 395 7.75 6.35 -26.85
C THR A 395 6.39 6.06 -27.48
N GLU A 396 6.34 5.97 -28.82
CA GLU A 396 5.10 5.64 -29.53
C GLU A 396 4.58 4.25 -29.16
N GLU A 397 5.49 3.28 -29.03
CA GLU A 397 5.16 1.91 -28.65
C GLU A 397 4.86 1.78 -27.15
N ASN A 398 5.52 2.59 -26.31
CA ASN A 398 5.40 2.54 -24.86
C ASN A 398 5.16 3.95 -24.29
N PRO A 399 3.96 4.51 -24.47
CA PRO A 399 3.65 5.82 -23.92
C PRO A 399 3.63 5.77 -22.39
N ILE A 400 3.88 6.91 -21.75
CA ILE A 400 3.61 7.07 -20.32
C ILE A 400 2.14 7.42 -20.17
N ILE A 401 1.41 6.68 -19.32
CA ILE A 401 -0.02 6.93 -19.09
C ILE A 401 -0.23 7.46 -17.68
N ILE A 402 -0.92 8.59 -17.56
CA ILE A 402 -1.29 9.21 -16.28
C ILE A 402 -2.81 9.26 -16.21
N ARG A 403 -3.39 8.64 -15.17
CA ARG A 403 -4.84 8.49 -15.02
C ARG A 403 -5.31 8.74 -13.58
N PRO A 404 -6.55 9.20 -13.37
CA PRO A 404 -7.13 9.22 -12.03
C PRO A 404 -7.43 7.80 -11.55
N ARG A 405 -7.26 7.51 -10.26
CA ARG A 405 -7.60 6.20 -9.69
C ARG A 405 -9.10 5.91 -9.75
N VAL A 406 -9.93 6.93 -9.56
CA VAL A 406 -11.39 6.84 -9.63
C VAL A 406 -11.85 7.55 -10.90
N GLN A 407 -12.51 6.81 -11.78
CA GLN A 407 -13.03 7.37 -13.03
C GLN A 407 -14.02 8.51 -12.73
N GLY A 408 -13.79 9.68 -13.35
CA GLY A 408 -14.63 10.86 -13.15
C GLY A 408 -14.22 11.75 -11.97
N GLU A 409 -13.30 11.31 -11.11
CA GLU A 409 -12.79 12.17 -10.03
C GLU A 409 -11.75 13.16 -10.59
N PRO A 410 -11.92 14.47 -10.35
CA PRO A 410 -10.96 15.47 -10.81
C PRO A 410 -9.64 15.33 -10.05
N SER A 411 -8.53 15.23 -10.78
CA SER A 411 -7.18 15.17 -10.23
C SER A 411 -6.33 16.33 -10.75
N LEU A 412 -5.52 16.93 -9.88
CA LEU A 412 -4.60 18.00 -10.25
C LEU A 412 -3.16 17.49 -10.36
N PHE A 413 -2.61 17.47 -11.57
CA PHE A 413 -1.19 17.23 -11.80
C PHE A 413 -0.46 18.58 -11.78
N ARG A 414 0.25 18.89 -10.68
CA ARG A 414 0.80 20.22 -10.45
C ARG A 414 2.32 20.26 -10.54
N VAL A 415 2.83 21.21 -11.31
CA VAL A 415 4.24 21.61 -11.33
C VAL A 415 4.32 23.09 -10.95
N GLU A 416 5.05 23.39 -9.88
CA GLU A 416 5.34 24.75 -9.43
C GLU A 416 6.70 25.21 -9.97
N ARG A 417 6.85 26.52 -10.17
CA ARG A 417 8.07 27.09 -10.74
C ARG A 417 9.18 27.15 -9.70
N GLY A 418 10.09 26.18 -9.76
CA GLY A 418 11.37 26.21 -9.06
C GLY A 418 12.46 26.98 -9.80
N GLN A 419 13.65 26.99 -9.24
CA GLN A 419 14.82 27.66 -9.81
C GLN A 419 15.35 26.88 -11.03
N ASN A 420 15.35 27.50 -12.22
CA ASN A 420 15.76 26.88 -13.48
C ASN A 420 14.91 25.64 -13.83
N SER A 421 13.59 25.74 -13.65
CA SER A 421 12.66 24.63 -13.84
C SER A 421 12.52 24.28 -15.32
N ILE A 422 12.95 23.07 -15.69
CA ILE A 422 12.85 22.55 -17.05
C ILE A 422 11.91 21.34 -17.06
N ILE A 423 10.88 21.43 -17.89
CA ILE A 423 9.84 20.42 -18.04
C ILE A 423 9.90 19.85 -19.45
N ARG A 424 10.05 18.53 -19.57
CA ARG A 424 10.08 17.79 -20.84
C ARG A 424 9.04 16.69 -20.80
N LEU A 425 8.11 16.73 -21.75
CA LEU A 425 7.07 15.72 -21.92
C LEU A 425 7.20 15.14 -23.33
N SER A 426 7.32 13.82 -23.45
CA SER A 426 7.35 13.12 -24.73
C SER A 426 6.52 11.85 -24.67
N TYR A 427 5.57 11.68 -25.60
CA TYR A 427 4.67 10.52 -25.66
C TYR A 427 3.99 10.21 -24.33
N VAL A 428 3.36 11.25 -23.77
CA VAL A 428 2.62 11.17 -22.49
C VAL A 428 1.14 11.33 -22.77
N ILE A 429 0.34 10.45 -22.20
CA ILE A 429 -1.12 10.49 -22.26
C ILE A 429 -1.65 10.85 -20.87
N PHE A 430 -2.23 12.05 -20.76
CA PHE A 430 -3.04 12.45 -19.61
C PHE A 430 -4.49 12.10 -19.91
N GLU A 431 -5.06 11.16 -19.16
CA GLU A 431 -6.48 10.79 -19.29
C GLU A 431 -7.42 11.91 -18.83
N SER A 432 -8.72 11.74 -19.11
CA SER A 432 -9.74 12.74 -18.77
C SER A 432 -9.86 12.97 -17.26
N ASN A 433 -10.38 14.14 -16.88
CA ASN A 433 -10.49 14.61 -15.50
C ASN A 433 -9.15 14.91 -14.81
N ILE A 434 -8.04 14.93 -15.55
CA ILE A 434 -6.76 15.45 -15.04
C ILE A 434 -6.57 16.88 -15.54
N THR A 435 -6.41 17.82 -14.61
CA THR A 435 -5.92 19.16 -14.95
C THR A 435 -4.40 19.18 -14.84
N ALA A 436 -3.70 19.47 -15.94
CA ALA A 436 -2.25 19.66 -15.93
C ALA A 436 -1.90 21.14 -15.73
N GLN A 437 -1.51 21.49 -14.51
CA GLN A 437 -1.11 22.86 -14.15
C GLN A 437 0.41 22.95 -14.04
N ILE A 438 1.05 23.69 -14.95
CA ILE A 438 2.51 23.76 -15.04
C ILE A 438 2.97 25.22 -15.07
N SER A 439 3.73 25.63 -14.07
CA SER A 439 4.47 26.90 -14.09
C SER A 439 5.97 26.59 -14.05
N CYS A 440 6.73 27.08 -15.03
CA CYS A 440 8.15 26.73 -15.18
C CYS A 440 8.94 27.81 -15.95
N ASP A 441 10.26 27.64 -16.05
CA ASP A 441 11.10 28.49 -16.90
C ASP A 441 11.05 28.04 -18.37
N SER A 442 11.09 26.73 -18.61
CA SER A 442 11.01 26.13 -19.94
C SER A 442 10.14 24.87 -19.96
N LEU A 443 9.19 24.83 -20.88
CA LEU A 443 8.30 23.70 -21.16
C LEU A 443 8.48 23.24 -22.60
N ILE A 444 8.84 21.96 -22.76
CA ILE A 444 8.97 21.28 -24.06
C ILE A 444 8.01 20.09 -24.06
N VAL A 445 7.05 20.09 -24.99
CA VAL A 445 6.03 19.06 -25.11
C VAL A 445 6.02 18.54 -26.54
N ASN A 446 6.13 17.22 -26.72
CA ASN A 446 6.17 16.60 -28.03
C ASN A 446 5.40 15.28 -28.06
N ASN A 447 4.51 15.10 -29.04
CA ASN A 447 3.74 13.85 -29.22
C ASN A 447 2.91 13.44 -27.99
N CYS A 448 2.40 14.40 -27.22
CA CYS A 448 1.57 14.15 -26.03
C CYS A 448 0.07 14.32 -26.32
N GLU A 449 -0.76 13.64 -25.52
CA GLU A 449 -2.23 13.74 -25.51
C GLU A 449 -2.72 14.24 -24.14
N PHE A 450 -3.56 15.27 -24.16
CA PHE A 450 -4.17 15.85 -22.97
C PHE A 450 -5.69 15.79 -23.07
N ASN A 451 -6.30 14.83 -22.35
CA ASN A 451 -7.75 14.62 -22.34
C ASN A 451 -8.50 15.42 -21.27
N GLY A 452 -7.78 16.22 -20.47
CA GLY A 452 -8.34 17.21 -19.55
C GLY A 452 -7.66 18.57 -19.73
N ALA A 453 -8.17 19.57 -19.02
CA ALA A 453 -7.72 20.96 -19.17
C ALA A 453 -6.22 21.15 -18.88
N VAL A 454 -5.60 22.06 -19.61
CA VAL A 454 -4.19 22.44 -19.40
C VAL A 454 -4.05 23.93 -19.08
N ASN A 455 -3.23 24.24 -18.06
CA ASN A 455 -2.96 25.60 -17.61
C ASN A 455 -1.45 25.80 -17.46
N TRP A 456 -0.82 26.38 -18.47
CA TRP A 456 0.63 26.47 -18.56
C TRP A 456 1.15 27.90 -18.54
N GLU A 457 2.32 28.06 -17.93
CA GLU A 457 3.01 29.34 -17.81
C GLU A 457 4.53 29.14 -17.93
N GLY A 458 5.18 29.92 -18.80
CA GLY A 458 6.64 29.86 -18.97
C GLY A 458 7.14 30.23 -20.38
N THR A 459 8.29 29.65 -20.76
CA THR A 459 8.79 29.61 -22.15
C THR A 459 8.34 28.29 -22.77
N ILE A 460 7.38 28.34 -23.68
CA ILE A 460 6.59 27.16 -24.07
C ILE A 460 6.89 26.76 -25.51
N ASN A 461 7.20 25.50 -25.74
CA ASN A 461 7.32 24.89 -27.06
C ASN A 461 6.53 23.57 -27.10
N VAL A 462 5.56 23.48 -28.01
CA VAL A 462 4.61 22.37 -28.12
C VAL A 462 4.54 21.91 -29.57
N THR A 463 4.75 20.61 -29.81
CA THR A 463 4.70 20.01 -31.14
C THR A 463 3.92 18.70 -31.18
N ASN A 464 3.17 18.48 -32.26
CA ASN A 464 2.54 17.18 -32.56
C ASN A 464 1.63 16.65 -31.43
N SER A 465 0.91 17.54 -30.73
CA SER A 465 0.12 17.19 -29.54
C SER A 465 -1.37 17.41 -29.72
N THR A 466 -2.17 16.67 -28.97
CA THR A 466 -3.63 16.75 -28.97
C THR A 466 -4.15 17.25 -27.62
N PHE A 467 -5.17 18.11 -27.68
CA PHE A 467 -5.82 18.72 -26.52
C PHE A 467 -7.33 18.58 -26.67
N ALA A 468 -7.94 17.68 -25.89
CA ALA A 468 -9.38 17.41 -25.98
C ALA A 468 -10.22 18.47 -25.24
N ASP A 469 -9.64 19.11 -24.23
CA ASP A 469 -10.27 20.12 -23.37
C ASP A 469 -9.54 21.47 -23.53
N ARG A 470 -10.00 22.50 -22.81
CA ARG A 470 -9.47 23.86 -22.90
C ARG A 470 -7.97 23.90 -22.61
N ALA A 471 -7.22 24.51 -23.52
CA ALA A 471 -5.82 24.84 -23.31
C ALA A 471 -5.63 26.33 -23.00
N SER A 472 -4.90 26.64 -21.93
CA SER A 472 -4.50 28.00 -21.56
C SER A 472 -2.98 28.07 -21.43
N MET A 473 -2.35 28.94 -22.23
CA MET A 473 -0.90 29.09 -22.30
C MET A 473 -0.50 30.55 -22.10
N THR A 474 0.26 30.83 -21.05
CA THR A 474 0.79 32.16 -20.73
C THR A 474 2.29 32.23 -20.97
N GLY A 475 2.70 32.86 -22.07
CA GLY A 475 4.10 32.95 -22.49
C GLY A 475 4.76 34.27 -22.07
N TRP A 476 6.02 34.23 -21.62
CA TRP A 476 6.75 35.46 -21.23
C TRP A 476 7.97 35.79 -22.10
N ASN A 477 8.52 34.80 -22.82
CA ASN A 477 9.65 34.99 -23.73
C ASN A 477 9.30 34.43 -25.12
N GLN A 478 9.14 33.11 -25.19
CA GLN A 478 8.80 32.37 -26.40
C GLN A 478 7.54 31.55 -26.16
N LEU A 479 6.69 31.49 -27.18
CA LEU A 479 5.52 30.60 -27.24
C LEU A 479 5.46 30.04 -28.66
N ALA A 480 5.89 28.80 -28.84
CA ALA A 480 5.83 28.10 -30.11
C ALA A 480 4.86 26.93 -29.98
N VAL A 481 3.82 26.90 -30.80
CA VAL A 481 2.84 25.82 -30.85
C VAL A 481 2.67 25.42 -32.31
N SER A 482 2.99 24.17 -32.64
CA SER A 482 2.88 23.71 -34.02
C SER A 482 2.43 22.28 -34.18
N ASN A 483 1.77 22.00 -35.31
CA ASN A 483 1.24 20.68 -35.66
C ASN A 483 0.35 20.06 -34.55
N CYS A 484 -0.35 20.88 -33.78
CA CYS A 484 -1.21 20.42 -32.70
C CYS A 484 -2.69 20.41 -33.10
N VAL A 485 -3.51 19.66 -32.37
CA VAL A 485 -4.97 19.64 -32.50
C VAL A 485 -5.60 20.09 -31.18
N PHE A 486 -6.49 21.08 -31.24
CA PHE A 486 -7.23 21.62 -30.11
C PHE A 486 -8.73 21.43 -30.34
N GLU A 487 -9.38 20.65 -29.48
CA GLU A 487 -10.83 20.35 -29.58
C GLU A 487 -11.72 21.29 -28.75
N ASP A 488 -11.19 21.98 -27.73
CA ASP A 488 -11.95 23.01 -27.00
C ASP A 488 -11.22 24.38 -26.98
N GLY A 489 -10.41 24.61 -28.00
CA GLY A 489 -9.75 25.88 -28.25
C GLY A 489 -8.53 26.17 -27.38
N LEU A 490 -7.81 27.23 -27.77
CA LEU A 490 -6.56 27.68 -27.15
C LEU A 490 -6.67 29.14 -26.71
N ASP A 491 -6.43 29.41 -25.44
CA ASP A 491 -6.30 30.74 -24.87
C ASP A 491 -4.81 31.09 -24.68
N ILE A 492 -4.37 32.16 -25.35
CA ILE A 492 -3.01 32.69 -25.25
C ILE A 492 -3.00 34.00 -24.47
N ALA A 493 -2.08 34.07 -23.51
CA ALA A 493 -1.79 35.28 -22.77
C ALA A 493 -0.28 35.49 -22.58
N GLY A 494 0.07 36.63 -21.96
CA GLY A 494 1.43 36.97 -21.55
C GLY A 494 2.11 38.02 -22.42
N ASN A 495 3.43 38.08 -22.36
CA ASN A 495 4.26 39.09 -23.02
C ASN A 495 5.31 38.44 -23.93
N THR A 496 4.89 37.41 -24.67
CA THR A 496 5.75 36.67 -25.61
C THR A 496 6.38 37.61 -26.63
N ARG A 497 7.72 37.61 -26.66
CA ARG A 497 8.53 38.40 -27.61
C ARG A 497 8.70 37.68 -28.94
N ASP A 498 8.55 36.37 -28.94
CA ASP A 498 8.68 35.49 -30.10
C ASP A 498 7.60 34.40 -30.06
N GLY A 499 6.44 34.71 -30.63
CA GLY A 499 5.26 33.85 -30.62
C GLY A 499 4.99 33.26 -31.99
N HIS A 500 4.79 31.96 -32.08
CA HIS A 500 4.45 31.24 -33.31
C HIS A 500 3.34 30.22 -33.05
N ILE A 501 2.26 30.32 -33.82
CA ILE A 501 1.16 29.35 -33.86
C ILE A 501 1.06 28.89 -35.31
N ILE A 502 1.64 27.73 -35.61
CA ILE A 502 1.87 27.30 -37.00
C ILE A 502 1.32 25.90 -37.27
N ASN A 503 0.59 25.71 -38.37
CA ASN A 503 0.09 24.39 -38.79
C ASN A 503 -0.77 23.64 -37.75
N ASN A 504 -1.53 24.36 -36.92
CA ASN A 504 -2.42 23.73 -35.93
C ASN A 504 -3.84 23.58 -36.47
N THR A 505 -4.60 22.69 -35.86
CA THR A 505 -6.03 22.49 -36.12
C THR A 505 -6.84 22.83 -34.88
N PHE A 506 -7.81 23.73 -35.00
CA PHE A 506 -8.74 24.13 -33.94
C PHE A 506 -10.16 23.75 -34.37
N VAL A 507 -10.76 22.81 -33.65
CA VAL A 507 -12.08 22.26 -33.96
C VAL A 507 -12.95 22.19 -32.73
N LYS A 508 -14.27 22.18 -32.89
CA LYS A 508 -15.28 21.91 -31.83
C LYS A 508 -15.23 22.84 -30.60
N GLY A 509 -14.48 23.94 -30.65
CA GLY A 509 -14.38 24.90 -29.56
C GLY A 509 -15.75 25.42 -29.16
N THR A 510 -16.09 25.21 -27.89
CA THR A 510 -17.38 25.60 -27.31
C THR A 510 -17.61 27.11 -27.37
N ASP A 511 -16.54 27.91 -27.18
CA ASP A 511 -16.59 29.37 -27.24
C ASP A 511 -15.80 29.94 -28.43
N PHE A 512 -14.57 29.45 -28.64
CA PHE A 512 -13.64 29.95 -29.66
C PHE A 512 -12.63 28.88 -30.06
N GLY A 513 -12.08 28.98 -31.27
CA GLY A 513 -10.93 28.21 -31.69
C GLY A 513 -9.63 28.75 -31.07
N LEU A 514 -9.39 30.06 -31.22
CA LEU A 514 -8.18 30.72 -30.71
C LEU A 514 -8.51 32.06 -30.06
N ARG A 515 -8.18 32.24 -28.77
CA ARG A 515 -8.34 33.51 -28.04
C ARG A 515 -6.99 34.13 -27.73
N LEU A 516 -6.85 35.41 -28.06
CA LEU A 516 -5.63 36.18 -27.86
C LEU A 516 -5.88 37.29 -26.83
N ARG A 517 -5.42 37.10 -25.59
CA ARG A 517 -5.61 38.10 -24.51
C ARG A 517 -4.47 39.11 -24.43
N SER A 518 -3.23 38.66 -24.55
CA SER A 518 -2.05 39.54 -24.50
C SER A 518 -0.86 38.87 -25.19
N TYR A 519 -0.16 39.63 -26.03
CA TYR A 519 1.05 39.20 -26.74
C TYR A 519 1.80 40.46 -27.26
N ARG A 520 3.10 40.31 -27.58
CA ARG A 520 3.91 41.39 -28.17
C ARG A 520 4.24 41.14 -29.64
N ASN A 521 4.71 39.94 -29.96
CA ASN A 521 4.95 39.49 -31.33
C ASN A 521 4.39 38.07 -31.47
N LEU A 522 3.44 37.89 -32.38
CA LEU A 522 2.76 36.61 -32.57
C LEU A 522 2.48 36.42 -34.05
N GLU A 523 3.04 35.35 -34.61
CA GLU A 523 2.81 34.89 -35.96
C GLU A 523 1.82 33.72 -35.92
N ILE A 524 0.77 33.80 -36.75
CA ILE A 524 -0.26 32.78 -36.87
C ILE A 524 -0.32 32.38 -38.33
N VAL A 525 0.17 31.18 -38.68
CA VAL A 525 0.39 30.76 -40.07
C VAL A 525 -0.15 29.34 -40.30
N ASN A 526 -0.85 29.15 -41.42
CA ASN A 526 -1.32 27.83 -41.89
C ASN A 526 -2.16 27.04 -40.87
N ASN A 527 -2.94 27.72 -40.02
CA ASN A 527 -3.81 27.04 -39.07
C ASN A 527 -5.20 26.78 -39.69
N ILE A 528 -5.78 25.63 -39.36
CA ILE A 528 -7.17 25.30 -39.69
C ILE A 528 -8.02 25.64 -38.48
N ILE A 529 -9.03 26.49 -38.66
CA ILE A 529 -9.99 26.85 -37.62
C ILE A 529 -11.39 26.59 -38.16
N ALA A 530 -12.05 25.55 -37.68
CA ALA A 530 -13.35 25.10 -38.20
C ALA A 530 -14.27 24.61 -37.08
N PHE A 531 -15.59 24.75 -37.25
CA PHE A 531 -16.58 24.21 -36.31
C PHE A 531 -16.45 24.73 -34.86
N ASN A 532 -16.04 25.98 -34.69
CA ASN A 532 -16.00 26.67 -33.38
C ASN A 532 -17.09 27.75 -33.35
N GLU A 533 -17.59 28.13 -32.17
CA GLU A 533 -18.56 29.24 -32.05
C GLU A 533 -17.96 30.57 -32.56
N ALA A 534 -16.72 30.86 -32.14
CA ALA A 534 -15.90 31.92 -32.72
C ALA A 534 -14.61 31.37 -33.33
N GLY A 535 -14.14 31.95 -34.44
CA GLY A 535 -12.86 31.57 -35.04
C GLY A 535 -11.66 32.05 -34.20
N ILE A 536 -11.23 33.29 -34.44
CA ILE A 536 -10.19 33.98 -33.67
C ILE A 536 -10.83 35.11 -32.87
N GLU A 537 -10.64 35.10 -31.55
CA GLU A 537 -11.09 36.14 -30.65
C GLU A 537 -9.90 36.97 -30.15
N ASN A 538 -9.68 38.15 -30.73
CA ASN A 538 -8.62 39.06 -30.29
C ASN A 538 -9.11 40.04 -29.24
N ARG A 539 -8.67 39.85 -27.98
CA ARG A 539 -8.93 40.73 -26.84
C ARG A 539 -7.69 41.54 -26.42
N ASN A 540 -6.64 41.54 -27.24
CA ASN A 540 -5.43 42.29 -26.94
C ASN A 540 -5.71 43.80 -26.97
N ARG A 541 -5.60 44.47 -25.82
CA ARG A 541 -5.86 45.91 -25.69
C ARG A 541 -4.82 46.78 -26.39
N ARG A 542 -3.69 46.20 -26.83
CA ARG A 542 -2.69 46.90 -27.66
C ARG A 542 -3.02 46.66 -29.13
N ILE A 543 -3.71 47.62 -29.74
CA ILE A 543 -4.02 47.62 -31.17
C ILE A 543 -2.69 47.60 -31.95
N LEU A 544 -2.40 46.46 -32.59
CA LEU A 544 -1.34 46.31 -33.59
C LEU A 544 -1.99 45.73 -34.84
N THR A 545 -1.58 46.28 -35.98
CA THR A 545 -2.04 45.98 -37.35
C THR A 545 -2.05 44.47 -37.62
N LEU A 546 -3.25 43.88 -37.77
CA LEU A 546 -3.42 42.51 -38.26
C LEU A 546 -3.12 42.49 -39.77
N SER A 547 -1.90 42.12 -40.16
CA SER A 547 -1.62 41.77 -41.56
C SER A 547 -2.17 40.37 -41.82
N HIS A 548 -3.29 40.29 -42.54
CA HIS A 548 -3.85 39.02 -43.00
C HIS A 548 -3.05 38.55 -44.23
N ASN A 549 -2.38 37.40 -44.13
CA ASN A 549 -2.01 36.61 -45.30
C ASN A 549 -2.85 35.34 -45.22
N ASN A 550 -3.76 35.18 -46.18
CA ASN A 550 -4.67 34.03 -46.31
C ASN A 550 -3.90 32.73 -46.56
#